data_AF-S7NLC8-F1
#
_entry.id   AF-S7NLC8-F1
#
_cell.length_a   1.000
_cell.length_b   1.000
_cell.length_c   1.000
_cell.angle_alpha   90.00
_cell.angle_beta   90.00
_cell.angle_gamma   90.00
#
_symmetry.space_group_name_H-M   'P 1'
#
loop_
_entity.id
_entity.type
_entity.pdbx_description
1 polymer ?
#
loop_
_entity_poly.entity_id
_entity_poly.type
_entity_poly.pdbx_seq_one_letter_code
_entity_poly.pdbx_strand_id
1 'polypeptide(L)'
;MYGAEWLKVGATLALMWLKRGLCFIQVFLQSICDRDQDTSHPNLIHLNTTKAYKMVLKKYHSWILQIFQEALYARPYKSMLSKGQNVMEKECLEKVHLFLVKYTATIDILYKMM
;
A
#
# COMPACT_ATOMS: atom_id res chain seq x y z
N MET A 1 2.20 4.77 -36.72
CA MET A 1 1.57 5.19 -35.46
C MET A 1 1.70 4.05 -34.48
N TYR A 2 2.59 4.13 -33.49
CA TYR A 2 2.63 3.12 -32.43
C TYR A 2 1.35 3.28 -31.60
N GLY A 3 0.42 2.34 -31.75
CA GLY A 3 -0.80 2.29 -30.94
C GLY A 3 -0.49 2.10 -29.46
N ALA A 4 -1.52 1.94 -28.63
CA ALA A 4 -1.43 1.70 -27.19
C ALA A 4 -0.56 0.48 -26.74
N GLU A 5 0.15 -0.18 -27.67
CA GLU A 5 1.13 -1.23 -27.43
C GLU A 5 2.39 -0.73 -26.72
N TRP A 6 2.81 0.52 -26.90
CA TRP A 6 3.98 1.07 -26.18
C TRP A 6 3.76 1.11 -24.64
N LEU A 7 2.51 1.14 -24.20
CA LEU A 7 2.12 1.05 -22.78
C LEU A 7 2.30 -0.36 -22.19
N LYS A 8 2.49 -1.37 -23.05
CA LYS A 8 2.56 -2.79 -22.67
C LYS A 8 3.98 -3.38 -22.78
N VAL A 9 5.00 -2.56 -23.01
CA VAL A 9 6.39 -3.02 -23.17
C VAL A 9 7.37 -2.18 -22.35
N GLY A 10 8.45 -2.82 -21.90
CA GLY A 10 9.60 -2.15 -21.27
C GLY A 10 9.30 -1.38 -20.00
N ALA A 11 9.97 -0.22 -19.84
CA ALA A 11 9.90 0.61 -18.64
C ALA A 11 8.49 1.13 -18.34
N THR A 12 7.68 1.37 -19.38
CA THR A 12 6.30 1.87 -19.22
C THR A 12 5.41 0.84 -18.54
N LEU A 13 5.47 -0.43 -18.95
CA LEU A 13 4.70 -1.50 -18.29
C LEU A 13 5.16 -1.69 -16.84
N ALA A 14 6.47 -1.67 -16.59
CA ALA A 14 7.04 -1.77 -15.25
C ALA A 14 6.56 -0.62 -14.36
N LEU A 15 6.59 0.63 -14.86
CA LEU A 15 6.11 1.80 -14.14
C LEU A 15 4.60 1.73 -13.87
N MET A 16 3.82 1.17 -14.79
CA MET A 16 2.39 0.97 -14.63
C MET A 16 2.04 0.05 -13.46
N TRP A 17 2.81 -1.03 -13.26
CA TRP A 17 2.64 -1.92 -12.11
C TRP A 17 3.24 -1.32 -10.84
N LEU A 18 4.39 -0.67 -10.94
CA LEU A 18 5.03 0.02 -9.83
C LEU A 18 4.10 1.08 -9.22
N LYS A 19 3.46 1.94 -10.03
CA LYS A 19 2.55 2.96 -9.50
C LYS A 19 1.39 2.37 -8.69
N ARG A 20 0.91 1.18 -9.07
CA ARG A 20 -0.13 0.46 -8.31
C ARG A 20 0.41 -0.08 -6.99
N GLY A 21 1.61 -0.65 -6.98
CA GLY A 21 2.28 -1.07 -5.75
C GLY A 21 2.53 0.10 -4.81
N LEU A 22 2.94 1.25 -5.35
CA LEU A 22 3.14 2.47 -4.58
C LEU A 22 1.84 3.02 -4.00
N CYS A 23 0.76 3.05 -4.79
CA CYS A 23 -0.57 3.45 -4.31
C CYS A 23 -1.10 2.48 -3.24
N PHE A 24 -0.79 1.19 -3.32
CA PHE A 24 -1.11 0.23 -2.26
C PHE A 24 -0.41 0.60 -0.94
N ILE A 25 0.89 0.92 -0.98
CA ILE A 25 1.66 1.36 0.20
C ILE A 25 1.06 2.65 0.78
N GLN A 26 0.70 3.62 -0.08
CA GLN A 26 0.06 4.87 0.33
C GLN A 26 -1.24 4.59 1.12
N VAL A 27 -2.18 3.85 0.54
CA VAL A 27 -3.49 3.56 1.16
C VAL A 27 -3.31 2.75 2.45
N PHE A 28 -2.37 1.81 2.47
CA PHE A 28 -2.06 0.99 3.64
C PHE A 28 -1.55 1.84 4.80
N LEU A 29 -0.51 2.66 4.57
CA LEU A 29 0.07 3.51 5.60
C LEU A 29 -0.90 4.59 6.06
N GLN A 30 -1.68 5.19 5.15
CA GLN A 30 -2.71 6.17 5.48
C GLN A 30 -3.77 5.55 6.40
N SER A 31 -4.24 4.34 6.08
CA SER A 31 -5.22 3.62 6.92
C SER A 31 -4.68 3.30 8.32
N ILE A 32 -3.37 3.06 8.47
CA ILE A 32 -2.74 2.89 9.78
C ILE A 32 -2.72 4.24 10.54
N CYS A 33 -2.35 5.34 9.89
CA CYS A 33 -2.33 6.68 10.48
C CYS A 33 -3.73 7.15 10.92
N ASP A 34 -4.75 6.88 10.10
CA ASP A 34 -6.15 7.25 10.37
C ASP A 34 -6.77 6.42 11.51
N ARG A 35 -6.03 5.44 12.05
CA ARG A 35 -6.48 4.49 13.06
C ARG A 35 -7.74 3.74 12.64
N ASP A 36 -7.85 3.36 11.37
CA ASP A 36 -8.77 2.28 10.98
C ASP A 36 -8.28 0.99 11.65
N GLN A 37 -8.96 0.53 12.69
CA GLN A 37 -8.58 -0.69 13.41
C GLN A 37 -9.78 -1.60 13.58
N ASP A 38 -9.52 -2.90 13.69
CA ASP A 38 -10.54 -3.83 14.14
C ASP A 38 -10.82 -3.51 15.61
N THR A 39 -12.07 -3.23 15.96
CA THR A 39 -12.46 -3.03 17.37
C THR A 39 -12.21 -4.28 18.21
N SER A 40 -12.18 -5.46 17.57
CA SER A 40 -11.95 -6.76 18.20
C SER A 40 -10.46 -7.10 18.32
N HIS A 41 -9.65 -6.63 17.37
CA HIS A 41 -8.21 -6.94 17.28
C HIS A 41 -7.39 -5.70 16.83
N PRO A 42 -7.28 -4.67 17.68
CA PRO A 42 -6.75 -3.35 17.30
C PRO A 42 -5.29 -3.38 16.81
N ASN A 43 -4.51 -4.36 17.26
CA ASN A 43 -3.08 -4.46 16.94
C ASN A 43 -2.77 -5.19 15.63
N LEU A 44 -3.77 -5.77 14.96
CA LEU A 44 -3.58 -6.44 13.66
C LEU A 44 -3.65 -5.44 12.52
N ILE A 45 -2.69 -5.48 11.59
CA ILE A 45 -2.73 -4.66 10.36
C ILE A 45 -3.55 -5.30 9.22
N HIS A 46 -4.14 -6.47 9.47
CA HIS A 46 -4.89 -7.25 8.48
C HIS A 46 -5.99 -6.44 7.77
N LEU A 47 -6.76 -5.63 8.52
CA LEU A 47 -7.81 -4.78 7.95
C LEU A 47 -7.22 -3.70 7.04
N ASN A 48 -6.16 -3.03 7.48
CA ASN A 48 -5.49 -1.99 6.70
C ASN A 48 -4.95 -2.57 5.38
N THR A 49 -4.30 -3.74 5.45
CA THR A 49 -3.76 -4.42 4.26
C THR A 49 -4.86 -4.90 3.32
N THR A 50 -5.96 -5.43 3.88
CA THR A 50 -7.13 -5.87 3.09
C THR A 50 -7.80 -4.69 2.39
N LYS A 51 -7.95 -3.55 3.09
CA LYS A 51 -8.49 -2.31 2.53
C LYS A 51 -7.65 -1.82 1.36
N ALA A 52 -6.34 -1.67 1.56
CA ALA A 52 -5.41 -1.24 0.52
C ALA A 52 -5.44 -2.16 -0.71
N TYR A 53 -5.46 -3.49 -0.49
CA TYR A 53 -5.52 -4.46 -1.59
C TYR A 53 -6.81 -4.32 -2.39
N LYS A 54 -7.97 -4.27 -1.72
CA LYS A 54 -9.28 -4.16 -2.35
C LYS A 54 -9.41 -2.89 -3.19
N MET A 55 -8.87 -1.77 -2.69
CA MET A 55 -8.93 -0.48 -3.39
C MET A 55 -8.00 -0.41 -4.60
N VAL A 56 -6.78 -0.94 -4.49
CA VAL A 56 -5.72 -0.65 -5.46
C VAL A 56 -5.44 -1.81 -6.42
N LEU A 57 -5.29 -3.03 -5.90
CA LEU A 57 -4.75 -4.17 -6.66
C LEU A 57 -5.81 -5.17 -7.09
N LYS A 58 -6.91 -5.33 -6.34
CA LYS A 58 -7.93 -6.36 -6.58
C LYS A 58 -8.48 -6.33 -8.01
N LYS A 59 -8.70 -5.17 -8.60
CA LYS A 59 -9.24 -5.06 -9.97
C LYS A 59 -8.29 -5.57 -11.06
N TYR A 60 -7.01 -5.76 -10.73
CA TYR A 60 -5.98 -6.25 -11.65
C TYR A 60 -5.55 -7.69 -11.34
N HIS A 61 -5.97 -8.24 -10.20
CA HIS A 61 -5.65 -9.59 -9.78
C HIS A 61 -6.92 -10.43 -9.88
N SER A 62 -6.93 -11.42 -10.77
CA SER A 62 -8.03 -12.38 -10.89
C SER A 62 -8.01 -13.38 -9.72
N TRP A 63 -7.82 -14.67 -9.96
CA TRP A 63 -7.84 -15.73 -8.94
C TRP A 63 -6.79 -15.60 -7.81
N ILE A 64 -5.77 -14.73 -7.98
CA ILE A 64 -4.62 -14.54 -7.08
C ILE A 64 -5.00 -14.06 -5.66
N LEU A 65 -6.28 -13.72 -5.45
CA LEU A 65 -6.87 -13.47 -4.13
C LEU A 65 -6.55 -14.56 -3.10
N GLN A 66 -6.53 -15.84 -3.48
CA GLN A 66 -6.28 -16.95 -2.55
C GLN A 66 -4.87 -16.89 -1.95
N ILE A 67 -3.85 -16.63 -2.78
CA ILE A 67 -2.45 -16.54 -2.33
C ILE A 67 -2.24 -15.28 -1.47
N PHE A 68 -2.92 -14.18 -1.78
CA PHE A 68 -2.81 -12.97 -0.95
C PHE A 68 -3.48 -13.16 0.41
N GLN A 69 -4.61 -13.85 0.48
CA GLN A 69 -5.26 -14.19 1.75
C GLN A 69 -4.39 -15.11 2.63
N GLU A 70 -3.72 -16.08 2.03
CA GLU A 70 -2.72 -16.93 2.71
C GLU A 70 -1.55 -16.09 3.25
N ALA A 71 -1.00 -15.17 2.45
CA ALA A 71 0.07 -14.27 2.90
C ALA A 71 -0.37 -13.33 4.04
N LEU A 72 -1.65 -12.93 4.07
CA LEU A 72 -2.23 -12.14 5.15
C LEU A 72 -2.42 -12.94 6.45
N TYR A 73 -2.45 -14.27 6.39
CA TYR A 73 -2.53 -15.13 7.57
C TYR A 73 -1.31 -15.02 8.48
N ALA A 74 -0.18 -14.52 7.95
CA ALA A 74 1.00 -14.18 8.75
C ALA A 74 0.74 -13.10 9.82
N ARG A 75 -0.43 -12.43 9.79
CA ARG A 75 -0.99 -11.52 10.82
C ARG A 75 0.08 -10.66 11.52
N PRO A 76 0.87 -9.88 10.77
CA PRO A 76 1.80 -8.95 11.39
C PRO A 76 1.06 -7.98 12.34
N TYR A 77 1.72 -7.66 13.44
CA TYR A 77 1.23 -6.68 14.42
C TYR A 77 1.74 -5.28 14.07
N LYS A 78 1.00 -4.23 14.46
CA LYS A 78 1.41 -2.82 14.27
C LYS A 78 2.79 -2.50 14.86
N SER A 79 3.14 -3.13 15.98
CA SER A 79 4.46 -3.02 16.61
C SER A 79 5.61 -3.48 15.71
N MET A 80 5.34 -4.21 14.63
CA MET A 80 6.34 -4.55 13.62
C MET A 80 6.85 -3.32 12.86
N LEU A 81 6.08 -2.22 12.79
CA LEU A 81 6.49 -0.98 12.12
C LEU A 81 7.60 -0.23 12.85
N SER A 82 7.64 -0.32 14.19
CA SER A 82 8.68 0.28 15.02
C SER A 82 9.76 -0.72 15.44
N LYS A 83 9.61 -2.00 15.06
CA LYS A 83 10.52 -3.08 15.48
C LYS A 83 11.91 -2.86 14.89
N GLY A 84 12.93 -2.80 15.75
CA GLY A 84 14.32 -2.55 15.35
C GLY A 84 14.74 -1.08 15.37
N GLN A 85 13.83 -0.16 15.70
CA GLN A 85 14.14 1.23 15.98
C GLN A 85 13.88 1.52 17.47
N ASN A 86 14.77 2.28 18.13
CA ASN A 86 14.56 2.74 19.51
C ASN A 86 13.63 3.96 19.54
N VAL A 87 12.47 3.83 18.89
CA VAL A 87 11.52 4.92 18.61
C VAL A 87 10.15 4.47 19.09
N MET A 88 9.45 5.36 19.81
CA MET A 88 8.10 5.09 20.26
C MET A 88 7.15 4.94 19.07
N GLU A 89 6.14 4.08 19.16
CA GLU A 89 5.17 3.84 18.07
C GLU A 89 4.53 5.15 17.57
N LYS A 90 4.21 6.06 18.48
CA LYS A 90 3.67 7.39 18.14
C LYS A 90 4.61 8.20 17.25
N GLU A 91 5.89 8.26 17.60
CA GLU A 91 6.91 8.99 16.83
C GLU A 91 7.16 8.32 15.46
N CYS A 92 7.10 6.99 15.41
CA CYS A 92 7.14 6.25 14.15
C CYS A 92 5.97 6.65 13.23
N LEU A 93 4.75 6.71 13.76
CA LEU A 93 3.56 7.13 13.00
C LEU A 93 3.61 8.60 12.55
N GLU A 94 4.18 9.50 13.35
CA GLU A 94 4.39 10.90 12.96
C GLU A 94 5.36 11.01 11.76
N LYS A 95 6.45 10.22 11.76
CA LYS A 95 7.38 10.15 10.62
C LYS A 95 6.71 9.56 9.37
N VAL A 96 5.87 8.53 9.53
CA VAL A 96 5.07 7.96 8.43
C VAL A 96 4.11 8.99 7.87
N HIS A 97 3.44 9.78 8.72
CA HIS A 97 2.55 10.85 8.27
C HIS A 97 3.30 11.92 7.46
N LEU A 98 4.47 12.37 7.94
CA LEU A 98 5.31 13.32 7.21
C LEU A 98 5.77 12.77 5.85
N PHE A 99 6.13 11.48 5.79
CA PHE A 99 6.45 10.79 4.55
C PHE A 99 5.26 10.79 3.58
N LEU A 100 4.07 10.48 4.07
CA LEU A 100 2.85 10.38 3.26
C LEU A 100 2.47 11.68 2.56
N VAL A 101 2.78 12.84 3.14
CA VAL A 101 2.52 14.16 2.51
C VAL A 101 3.24 14.27 1.17
N LYS A 102 4.54 13.98 1.12
CA LYS A 102 5.32 14.05 -0.13
C LYS A 102 5.03 12.87 -1.05
N TYR A 103 4.83 11.69 -0.47
CA TYR A 103 4.58 10.47 -1.20
C TYR A 103 3.27 10.54 -1.99
N THR A 104 2.16 10.92 -1.34
CA THR A 104 0.84 11.01 -1.97
C THR A 104 0.84 11.98 -3.16
N ALA A 105 1.44 13.17 -3.00
CA ALA A 105 1.55 14.13 -4.10
C ALA A 105 2.32 13.56 -5.30
N THR A 106 3.38 12.78 -5.04
CA THR A 106 4.17 12.14 -6.10
C THR A 106 3.37 11.04 -6.82
N ILE A 107 2.60 10.23 -6.08
CA ILE A 107 1.73 9.21 -6.67
C ILE A 107 0.63 9.84 -7.52
N ASP A 108 0.00 10.91 -7.07
CA ASP A 108 -1.03 11.63 -7.84
C ASP A 108 -0.47 12.15 -9.17
N ILE A 109 0.75 12.68 -9.17
CA ILE A 109 1.42 13.12 -10.40
C ILE A 109 1.66 11.92 -11.33
N LEU A 110 2.20 10.80 -10.81
CA LEU A 110 2.44 9.59 -11.59
C LEU A 110 1.16 9.01 -12.20
N TYR A 111 0.02 9.11 -11.52
CA TYR A 111 -1.28 8.67 -12.05
C TYR A 111 -1.87 9.63 -13.09
N LYS A 112 -1.53 10.92 -13.05
CA LYS A 112 -1.93 11.90 -14.07
C LYS A 112 -1.08 11.82 -15.34
N MET A 113 0.18 11.41 -15.22
CA MET A 113 1.12 11.31 -16.35
C MET A 113 0.91 10.08 -17.24
N MET A 114 0.26 9.01 -16.72
CA MET A 114 0.09 7.71 -17.39
C MET A 114 -1.34 7.21 -17.33
#